data_AF-A0A4S2LKC3-F1
#
_entry.id   AF-A0A4S2LKC3-F1
#
_cell.length_a   1.000
_cell.length_b   1.000
_cell.length_c   1.000
_cell.angle_alpha   90.00
_cell.angle_beta   90.00
_cell.angle_gamma   90.00
#
_symmetry.space_group_name_H-M   'P 1'
#
loop_
_entity.id
_entity.type
_entity.pdbx_description
1 polymer ?
#
loop_
_entity_poly.entity_id
_entity_poly.type
_entity_poly.pdbx_seq_one_letter_code
_entity_poly.pdbx_strand_id
1 'polypeptide(L)'
;MPVGLVLLLVWLTESVLSRSIPQYDLCMEACGKDPNEDDISAVTQVDECRDKCNIEERDRCLEKHKDNEEQKRKCYNDALDRCAVRCGDDAECLLKCLQLHIPPEP
;
A
#
# COMPACT_ATOMS: atom_id res chain seq x y z
N MET A 1 -15.97 -25.41 -49.12
CA MET A 1 -16.12 -25.16 -47.67
C MET A 1 -14.81 -24.59 -47.16
N PRO A 2 -14.81 -23.42 -46.51
CA PRO A 2 -13.64 -22.54 -46.49
C PRO A 2 -12.71 -22.83 -45.30
N VAL A 3 -11.47 -23.21 -45.62
CA VAL A 3 -10.34 -23.39 -44.68
C VAL A 3 -9.77 -22.03 -44.21
N GLY A 4 -10.34 -20.91 -44.67
CA GLY A 4 -9.78 -19.57 -44.47
C GLY A 4 -10.16 -18.84 -43.18
N LEU A 5 -11.10 -19.36 -42.37
CA LEU A 5 -11.66 -18.59 -41.25
C LEU A 5 -11.06 -18.90 -39.87
N VAL A 6 -10.17 -19.90 -39.74
CA VAL A 6 -9.66 -20.33 -38.43
C VAL A 6 -8.39 -19.58 -38.01
N LEU A 7 -7.67 -18.96 -38.95
CA LEU A 7 -6.38 -18.31 -38.66
C LEU A 7 -6.50 -16.85 -38.19
N LEU A 8 -7.69 -16.24 -38.20
CA LEU A 8 -7.88 -14.84 -37.80
C LEU A 8 -8.20 -14.66 -36.31
N LEU A 9 -8.40 -15.73 -35.54
CA LEU A 9 -8.73 -15.64 -34.11
C LEU A 9 -7.53 -15.61 -33.17
N VAL A 10 -6.29 -15.77 -33.66
CA VAL A 10 -5.10 -15.88 -32.81
C VAL A 10 -4.39 -14.53 -32.59
N TRP A 11 -4.82 -13.44 -33.24
CA TRP A 11 -4.15 -12.13 -33.15
C TRP A 11 -4.69 -11.19 -32.05
N LEU A 12 -5.52 -11.70 -31.14
CA LEU A 12 -6.03 -10.97 -29.97
C LEU A 12 -5.62 -11.65 -28.67
N THR A 13 -4.41 -12.23 -28.63
CA THR A 13 -3.79 -12.59 -27.34
C THR A 13 -3.43 -11.29 -26.63
N GLU A 14 -4.38 -10.85 -25.81
CA GLU A 14 -4.20 -10.20 -24.52
C GLU A 14 -2.80 -9.63 -24.32
N SER A 15 -2.67 -8.32 -24.56
CA SER A 15 -1.60 -7.56 -23.92
C SER A 15 -1.83 -7.64 -22.42
N VAL A 16 -1.31 -8.70 -21.79
CA VAL A 16 -1.17 -8.79 -20.35
C VAL A 16 -0.18 -7.69 -19.98
N LEU A 17 -0.72 -6.50 -19.70
CA LEU A 17 -0.04 -5.52 -18.87
C LEU A 17 0.21 -6.25 -17.55
N SER A 18 1.38 -6.88 -17.41
CA SER A 18 1.93 -7.30 -16.13
C SER A 18 2.09 -6.05 -15.30
N ARG A 19 0.99 -5.62 -14.66
CA ARG A 19 0.96 -4.52 -13.71
C ARG A 19 1.84 -5.01 -12.57
N SER A 20 3.06 -4.47 -12.48
CA SER A 20 3.99 -4.80 -11.41
C SER A 20 3.29 -4.59 -10.08
N ILE A 21 3.41 -5.55 -9.17
CA ILE A 21 2.88 -5.43 -7.81
C ILE A 21 3.44 -4.13 -7.21
N PRO A 22 2.60 -3.24 -6.67
CA PRO A 22 3.07 -2.04 -5.98
C PRO A 22 4.11 -2.37 -4.91
N GLN A 23 5.15 -1.55 -4.80
CA GLN A 23 6.22 -1.78 -3.82
C GLN A 23 5.69 -1.79 -2.37
N TYR A 24 4.56 -1.10 -2.10
CA TYR A 24 3.86 -1.19 -0.82
C TYR A 24 3.43 -2.62 -0.50
N ASP A 25 2.76 -3.27 -1.45
CA ASP A 25 2.17 -4.59 -1.24
C ASP A 25 3.27 -5.65 -1.06
N LEU A 26 4.37 -5.53 -1.81
CA LEU A 26 5.55 -6.38 -1.62
C LEU A 26 6.18 -6.20 -0.22
N CYS A 27 6.24 -4.97 0.28
CA CYS A 27 6.74 -4.68 1.62
C CYS A 27 5.81 -5.29 2.70
N MET A 28 4.50 -5.11 2.55
CA MET A 28 3.51 -5.66 3.47
C MET A 28 3.53 -7.19 3.51
N GLU A 29 3.70 -7.85 2.35
CA GLU A 29 3.83 -9.30 2.26
C GLU A 29 5.10 -9.80 2.99
N ALA A 30 6.22 -9.06 2.85
CA ALA A 30 7.48 -9.40 3.51
C ALA A 30 7.43 -9.28 5.04
N CYS A 31 6.54 -8.45 5.60
CA CYS A 31 6.33 -8.37 7.05
C CYS A 31 5.67 -9.63 7.63
N GLY A 32 5.07 -10.48 6.80
CA GLY A 32 4.42 -11.71 7.22
C GLY A 32 2.97 -11.54 7.66
N LYS A 33 2.40 -12.67 8.08
CA LYS A 33 1.00 -12.77 8.55
C LYS A 33 0.88 -12.33 9.99
N ASP A 34 -0.35 -12.08 10.41
CA ASP A 34 -0.66 -11.76 11.80
C ASP A 34 -0.22 -12.93 12.71
N PRO A 35 0.60 -12.65 13.73
CA PRO A 35 1.01 -13.66 14.70
C PRO A 35 -0.14 -13.93 15.70
N ASN A 36 0.10 -14.85 16.64
CA ASN A 36 -0.81 -15.01 17.76
C ASN A 36 -0.80 -13.73 18.61
N GLU A 37 -1.98 -13.22 18.95
CA GLU A 37 -2.17 -11.99 19.74
C GLU A 37 -1.50 -12.07 21.13
N ASP A 38 -1.36 -13.28 21.70
CA ASP A 38 -0.66 -13.49 22.97
C ASP A 38 0.87 -13.37 22.85
N ASP A 39 1.43 -13.49 21.64
CA ASP A 39 2.85 -13.27 21.37
C ASP A 39 3.11 -11.79 21.08
N ILE A 40 3.07 -11.00 22.15
CA ILE A 40 3.25 -9.54 22.11
C ILE A 40 4.52 -9.14 21.34
N SER A 41 5.60 -9.92 21.45
CA SER A 41 6.85 -9.62 20.75
C SER A 41 6.70 -9.82 19.24
N ALA A 42 6.07 -10.90 18.80
CA ALA A 42 5.81 -11.13 17.38
C ALA A 42 4.83 -10.10 16.82
N VAL A 43 3.75 -9.78 17.55
CA VAL A 43 2.79 -8.72 17.17
C VAL A 43 3.53 -7.41 16.94
N THR A 44 4.35 -7.00 17.92
CA THR A 44 5.10 -5.74 17.85
C THR A 44 6.03 -5.69 16.64
N GLN A 45 6.75 -6.79 16.35
CA GLN A 45 7.66 -6.85 15.20
C GLN A 45 6.92 -6.72 13.85
N VAL A 46 5.76 -7.37 13.72
CA VAL A 46 4.95 -7.29 12.49
C VAL A 46 4.38 -5.89 12.32
N ASP A 47 3.86 -5.28 13.39
CA ASP A 47 3.31 -3.93 13.35
C ASP A 47 4.36 -2.88 13.00
N GLU A 48 5.53 -2.92 13.65
CA GLU A 48 6.66 -2.03 13.34
C GLU A 48 7.11 -2.16 11.87
N CYS A 49 7.14 -3.38 11.34
CA CYS A 49 7.46 -3.62 9.94
C CYS A 49 6.43 -2.96 9.00
N ARG A 50 5.14 -3.13 9.28
CA ARG A 50 4.04 -2.59 8.46
C ARG A 50 3.97 -1.06 8.53
N ASP A 51 4.24 -0.49 9.70
CA ASP A 51 4.35 0.95 9.88
C ASP A 51 5.49 1.53 9.05
N LYS A 52 6.65 0.85 9.05
CA LYS A 52 7.77 1.21 8.18
C LYS A 52 7.38 1.17 6.70
N CYS A 53 6.71 0.12 6.23
CA CYS A 53 6.23 0.04 4.85
C CYS A 53 5.29 1.20 4.49
N ASN A 54 4.43 1.63 5.43
CA ASN A 54 3.49 2.72 5.21
C ASN A 54 4.21 4.08 5.10
N ILE A 55 5.20 4.32 5.96
CA ILE A 55 6.06 5.51 5.95
C ILE A 55 6.84 5.59 4.64
N GLU A 56 7.48 4.50 4.22
CA GLU A 56 8.26 4.46 2.98
C GLU A 56 7.38 4.74 1.74
N GLU A 57 6.14 4.22 1.73
CA GLU A 57 5.21 4.57 0.65
C GLU A 57 4.82 6.04 0.64
N ARG A 58 4.51 6.59 1.83
CA ARG A 58 4.17 8.00 1.95
C ARG A 58 5.30 8.84 1.40
N ASP A 59 6.54 8.55 1.79
CA ASP A 59 7.71 9.31 1.36
C ASP A 59 7.96 9.18 -0.15
N ARG A 60 7.78 7.98 -0.72
CA ARG A 60 7.82 7.76 -2.18
C ARG A 60 6.74 8.56 -2.91
N CYS A 61 5.52 8.61 -2.37
CA CYS A 61 4.43 9.40 -2.91
C CYS A 61 4.75 10.91 -2.85
N LEU A 62 5.29 11.38 -1.73
CA LEU A 62 5.70 12.77 -1.53
C LEU A 62 6.79 13.18 -2.52
N GLU A 63 7.82 12.35 -2.73
CA GLU A 63 8.87 12.64 -3.71
C GLU A 63 8.33 12.73 -5.13
N LYS A 64 7.42 11.82 -5.50
CA LYS A 64 6.74 11.83 -6.81
C LYS A 64 5.91 13.10 -7.03
N HIS A 65 5.37 13.68 -5.96
CA HIS A 65 4.48 14.83 -5.98
C HIS A 65 5.07 16.08 -5.31
N LYS A 66 6.40 16.20 -5.26
CA LYS A 66 7.10 17.24 -4.48
C LYS A 66 6.67 18.68 -4.78
N ASP A 67 6.23 18.95 -6.01
CA ASP A 67 5.80 20.27 -6.49
C ASP A 67 4.25 20.43 -6.54
N ASN A 68 3.50 19.50 -5.95
CA ASN A 68 2.03 19.51 -5.95
C ASN A 68 1.47 19.30 -4.53
N GLU A 69 1.12 20.40 -3.87
CA GLU A 69 0.65 20.41 -2.48
C GLU A 69 -0.68 19.65 -2.26
N GLU A 70 -1.57 19.64 -3.26
CA GLU A 70 -2.81 18.86 -3.18
C GLU A 70 -2.50 17.36 -3.16
N GLN A 71 -1.61 16.91 -4.05
CA GLN A 71 -1.20 15.51 -4.11
C GLN A 71 -0.37 15.11 -2.89
N LYS A 72 0.47 16.00 -2.34
CA LYS A 72 1.18 15.75 -1.09
C LYS A 72 0.20 15.51 0.07
N ARG A 73 -0.83 16.33 0.19
CA ARG A 73 -1.90 16.13 1.19
C ARG A 73 -2.59 14.79 1.00
N LYS A 74 -2.83 14.39 -0.25
CA LYS A 74 -3.35 13.05 -0.56
C LYS A 74 -2.41 11.93 -0.11
N CYS A 75 -1.09 12.06 -0.32
CA CYS A 75 -0.12 11.07 0.14
C CYS A 75 -0.18 10.86 1.67
N TYR A 76 -0.32 11.93 2.45
CA TYR A 76 -0.51 11.85 3.89
C TYR A 76 -1.83 11.18 4.26
N ASN A 77 -2.94 11.58 3.64
CA ASN A 77 -4.26 10.97 3.88
C ASN A 77 -4.27 9.47 3.52
N ASP A 78 -3.72 9.09 2.37
CA ASP A 78 -3.64 7.69 1.95
C ASP A 78 -2.78 6.85 2.93
N ALA A 79 -1.76 7.45 3.56
CA ALA A 79 -0.97 6.80 4.60
C ALA A 79 -1.74 6.68 5.93
N LEU A 80 -2.46 7.73 6.32
CA LEU A 80 -3.32 7.72 7.50
C LEU A 80 -4.43 6.68 7.38
N ASP A 81 -5.11 6.62 6.22
CA ASP A 81 -6.19 5.66 5.96
C ASP A 81 -5.68 4.22 6.04
N ARG A 82 -4.54 3.92 5.43
CA ARG A 82 -3.91 2.59 5.52
C ARG A 82 -3.56 2.20 6.96
N CYS A 83 -3.14 3.17 7.77
CA CYS A 83 -2.85 2.95 9.19
C CYS A 83 -4.14 2.69 9.99
N ALA A 84 -5.14 3.55 9.81
CA ALA A 84 -6.42 3.45 10.52
C ALA A 84 -7.17 2.14 10.21
N VAL A 85 -7.14 1.66 8.97
CA VAL A 85 -7.73 0.36 8.60
C VAL A 85 -7.10 -0.79 9.38
N ARG A 86 -5.79 -0.74 9.66
CA ARG A 86 -5.12 -1.78 10.47
C ARG A 86 -5.46 -1.68 11.95
N CYS A 87 -5.63 -0.46 12.48
CA CYS A 87 -5.99 -0.25 13.87
C CYS A 87 -7.41 -0.67 14.22
N GLY A 88 -8.33 -0.72 13.24
CA GLY A 88 -9.74 -0.96 13.51
C GLY A 88 -10.31 0.13 14.43
N ASP A 89 -10.81 -0.26 15.60
CA ASP A 89 -11.38 0.60 16.62
C ASP A 89 -10.44 0.90 17.80
N ASP A 90 -9.17 0.47 17.75
CA ASP A 90 -8.19 0.76 18.79
C ASP A 90 -7.82 2.26 18.82
N ALA A 91 -8.27 2.95 19.87
CA ALA A 91 -8.08 4.39 20.02
C ALA A 91 -6.62 4.82 20.19
N GLU A 92 -5.78 3.99 20.84
CA GLU A 92 -4.37 4.31 21.05
C GLU A 92 -3.59 4.16 19.74
N CYS A 93 -3.87 3.10 18.99
CA CYS A 93 -3.36 2.87 17.64
C CYS A 93 -3.75 3.99 16.69
N LEU A 94 -5.03 4.39 16.68
CA LEU A 94 -5.51 5.51 15.85
C LEU A 94 -4.81 6.83 16.19
N LEU A 95 -4.58 7.11 17.47
CA LEU A 95 -3.83 8.29 17.90
C LEU A 95 -2.39 8.27 17.38
N LYS A 96 -1.74 7.10 17.41
CA LYS A 96 -0.38 6.91 16.87
C LYS A 96 -0.35 7.11 15.35
N CYS A 97 -1.35 6.61 14.62
CA CYS A 97 -1.48 6.85 13.18
C CYS A 97 -1.55 8.33 12.83
N LEU A 98 -2.33 9.11 13.59
CA LEU A 98 -2.40 10.56 13.42
C LEU A 98 -1.02 11.20 13.63
N GLN A 99 -0.34 10.88 14.73
CA GLN A 99 1.00 11.43 15.01
C GLN A 99 2.01 11.13 13.90
N LEU A 100 1.93 9.96 13.27
CA LEU A 100 2.84 9.54 12.20
C LEU A 100 2.51 10.17 10.84
N HIS A 101 1.24 10.42 10.54
CA HIS A 101 0.78 10.74 9.18
C HIS A 101 0.03 12.07 9.05
N ILE A 102 0.05 12.93 10.06
CA ILE A 102 -0.42 14.32 9.92
C ILE A 102 0.44 15.07 8.88
N PRO A 103 -0.18 15.75 7.89
CA PRO A 103 0.54 16.65 7.00
C PRO A 103 1.18 17.81 7.78
N PRO A 104 2.37 18.30 7.38
CA PRO A 104 2.94 19.51 7.96
C PRO A 104 1.99 20.70 7.76
N GLU A 105 2.00 21.66 8.70
CA GLU A 105 1.22 22.88 8.58
C GLU A 105 1.65 23.70 7.33
N PRO A 106 0.71 24.38 6.65
CA PRO A 106 1.00 25.18 5.45
C PRO A 106 1.96 26.36 5.70
#